data_AF-A0A7M3LXT5-F1
#
_entry.id   AF-A0A7M3LXT5-F1
#
_cell.length_a   1.000
_cell.length_b   1.000
_cell.length_c   1.000
_cell.angle_alpha   90.00
_cell.angle_beta   90.00
_cell.angle_gamma   90.00
#
_symmetry.space_group_name_H-M   'P 1'
#
loop_
_entity.id
_entity.type
_entity.pdbx_description
1 polymer ?
#
loop_
_entity_poly.entity_id
_entity_poly.type
_entity_poly.pdbx_seq_one_letter_code
_entity_poly.pdbx_strand_id
1 'polypeptide(L)'
;MGTGFEHSSWGGESAAITYAQDLDIIDDITARKQLEAITSRDSRPSIDRRVSDVRALREAAGLSPSGGAPDGVTFTTVVKAARATSLDDKGDLLEVWMVLDRYATTRGKGGDDDPLKDQLDCFIVKWEDGDWKLVDESRYVSPESAPGAYDRNSTASYDDGWREVVSA
;
A
#
# COMPACT_ATOMS: atom_id res chain seq x y z
N MET A 1 11.75 -0.83 4.98
CA MET A 1 11.02 -0.66 3.72
C MET A 1 11.87 -1.21 2.60
N GLY A 2 11.34 -2.19 1.86
CA GLY A 2 12.05 -2.81 0.75
C GLY A 2 12.31 -1.83 -0.39
N THR A 3 13.50 -1.87 -0.97
CA THR A 3 13.91 -1.15 -2.18
C THR A 3 14.80 -2.06 -3.02
N GLY A 4 15.02 -1.72 -4.30
CA GLY A 4 15.92 -2.48 -5.18
C GLY A 4 15.26 -3.71 -5.82
N PHE A 5 13.93 -3.68 -5.95
CA PHE A 5 13.20 -4.62 -6.79
C PHE A 5 13.63 -4.47 -8.25
N GLU A 6 13.58 -5.56 -9.02
CA GLU A 6 14.01 -5.51 -10.41
C GLU A 6 13.12 -4.62 -11.28
N HIS A 7 13.69 -4.12 -12.38
CA HIS A 7 12.96 -3.36 -13.39
C HIS A 7 12.07 -4.29 -14.23
N SER A 8 10.96 -4.73 -13.64
CA SER A 8 9.97 -5.61 -14.28
C SER A 8 8.59 -5.36 -13.66
N SER A 9 7.52 -5.81 -14.33
CA SER A 9 6.16 -5.73 -13.76
C SER A 9 6.04 -6.48 -12.44
N TRP A 10 6.72 -7.63 -12.28
CA TRP A 10 6.76 -8.39 -11.03
C TRP A 10 7.51 -7.64 -9.93
N GLY A 11 8.59 -6.94 -10.28
CA GLY A 11 9.34 -6.11 -9.35
C GLY A 11 8.52 -4.91 -8.88
N GLY A 12 7.75 -4.29 -9.79
CA GLY A 12 6.87 -3.18 -9.45
C GLY A 12 5.66 -3.59 -8.61
N GLU A 13 5.07 -4.75 -8.91
CA GLU A 13 4.03 -5.37 -8.07
C GLU A 13 4.57 -5.67 -6.66
N SER A 14 5.76 -6.29 -6.57
CA SER A 14 6.43 -6.60 -5.30
C SER A 14 6.75 -5.34 -4.49
N ALA A 15 7.17 -4.27 -5.17
CA ALA A 15 7.40 -2.97 -4.56
C ALA A 15 6.10 -2.38 -3.98
N ALA A 16 5.01 -2.38 -4.75
CA ALA A 16 3.71 -1.86 -4.29
C ALA A 16 3.17 -2.65 -3.09
N ILE A 17 3.24 -3.99 -3.13
CA ILE A 17 2.87 -4.87 -2.02
C ILE A 17 3.68 -4.51 -0.77
N THR A 18 5.01 -4.40 -0.91
CA THR A 18 5.90 -4.07 0.21
C THR A 18 5.59 -2.68 0.77
N TYR A 19 5.32 -1.69 -0.08
CA TYR A 19 4.93 -0.36 0.38
C TYR A 19 3.62 -0.41 1.17
N ALA A 20 2.61 -1.13 0.70
CA ALA A 20 1.34 -1.27 1.41
C ALA A 20 1.49 -1.97 2.78
N GLN A 21 2.40 -2.95 2.88
CA GLN A 21 2.67 -3.67 4.13
C GLN A 21 3.51 -2.87 5.13
N ASP A 22 4.52 -2.14 4.63
CA ASP A 22 5.50 -1.46 5.47
C ASP A 22 5.13 -0.02 5.83
N LEU A 23 4.28 0.65 5.05
CA LEU A 23 3.89 2.03 5.31
C LEU A 23 3.20 2.12 6.68
N ASP A 24 3.79 2.93 7.55
CA ASP A 24 3.22 3.18 8.86
C ASP A 24 1.98 4.06 8.72
N ILE A 25 0.87 3.56 9.22
CA ILE A 25 -0.43 4.22 9.15
C ILE A 25 -0.74 5.01 10.42
N ILE A 26 0.06 4.89 11.48
CA ILE A 26 -0.18 5.57 12.76
C ILE A 26 1.00 6.44 13.18
N ASP A 27 2.26 6.12 12.92
CA ASP A 27 3.41 6.97 13.23
C ASP A 27 3.69 7.97 12.10
N ASP A 28 3.31 9.24 12.29
CA ASP A 28 3.45 10.27 11.26
C ASP A 28 4.93 10.64 10.95
N ILE A 29 5.83 10.42 11.91
CA ILE A 29 7.27 10.67 11.74
C ILE A 29 7.90 9.56 10.91
N THR A 30 7.54 8.31 11.20
CA THR A 30 8.00 7.14 10.44
C THR A 30 7.39 7.13 9.04
N ALA A 31 6.09 7.41 8.92
CA ALA A 31 5.40 7.53 7.64
C ALA A 31 6.05 8.57 6.73
N ARG A 32 6.42 9.74 7.25
CA ARG A 32 7.14 10.76 6.46
C ARG A 32 8.46 10.22 5.90
N LYS A 33 9.29 9.62 6.74
CA LYS A 33 10.59 9.07 6.31
C LYS A 33 10.44 8.00 5.23
N GLN A 34 9.43 7.15 5.38
CA GLN A 34 9.10 6.12 4.40
C GLN A 34 8.63 6.72 3.08
N LEU A 35 7.67 7.65 3.13
CA LEU A 35 7.15 8.36 1.95
C LEU A 35 8.27 9.11 1.21
N GLU A 36 9.17 9.79 1.92
CA GLU A 36 10.32 10.47 1.31
C GLU A 36 11.27 9.51 0.55
N ALA A 37 11.36 8.25 0.98
CA ALA A 37 12.19 7.24 0.33
C ALA A 37 11.55 6.64 -0.94
N ILE A 38 10.23 6.46 -0.93
CA ILE A 38 9.51 5.73 -1.99
C ILE A 38 8.74 6.62 -2.94
N THR A 39 8.47 7.89 -2.61
CA THR A 39 7.65 8.76 -3.47
C THR A 39 8.46 9.28 -4.65
N SER A 40 7.88 9.22 -5.85
CA SER A 40 8.48 9.73 -7.08
C SER A 40 8.71 11.24 -6.99
N ARG A 41 9.71 11.76 -7.71
CA ARG A 41 10.03 13.20 -7.71
C ARG A 41 8.82 14.06 -8.01
N ASP A 42 8.02 13.65 -8.99
CA ASP A 42 6.84 14.39 -9.46
C ASP A 42 5.72 14.41 -8.40
N SER A 43 5.68 13.40 -7.51
CA SER A 43 4.67 13.27 -6.46
C SER A 43 5.12 13.78 -5.08
N ARG A 44 6.35 14.24 -4.91
CA ARG A 44 6.85 14.77 -3.61
C ARG A 44 5.94 15.80 -2.93
N PRO A 45 5.28 16.73 -3.65
CA PRO A 45 4.35 17.66 -3.01
C PRO A 45 3.19 16.98 -2.26
N SER A 46 2.88 15.71 -2.54
CA SER A 46 1.81 14.97 -1.90
C SER A 46 2.18 14.36 -0.55
N ILE A 47 3.47 14.30 -0.19
CA ILE A 47 3.96 13.72 1.06
C ILE A 47 3.29 14.40 2.27
N ASP A 48 3.19 15.73 2.25
CA ASP A 48 2.57 16.48 3.35
C ASP A 48 1.08 16.15 3.52
N ARG A 49 0.37 15.91 2.41
CA ARG A 49 -1.03 15.47 2.42
C ARG A 49 -1.14 14.07 3.01
N ARG A 50 -0.36 13.10 2.54
CA ARG A 50 -0.38 11.72 3.04
C ARG A 50 0.00 11.63 4.52
N VAL A 51 0.97 12.42 4.96
CA VAL A 51 1.30 12.54 6.39
C VAL A 51 0.12 13.14 7.16
N SER A 52 -0.59 14.13 6.60
CA SER A 52 -1.79 14.68 7.22
C SER A 52 -2.93 13.65 7.32
N ASP A 53 -3.07 12.76 6.34
CA ASP A 53 -4.04 11.66 6.39
C ASP A 53 -3.73 10.69 7.55
N VAL A 54 -2.44 10.39 7.80
CA VAL A 54 -2.00 9.61 8.98
C VAL A 54 -2.39 10.34 10.27
N ARG A 55 -2.17 11.65 10.35
CA ARG A 55 -2.55 12.45 11.53
C ARG A 55 -4.07 12.44 11.77
N ALA A 56 -4.86 12.55 10.70
CA ALA A 56 -6.31 12.46 10.77
C ALA A 56 -6.77 11.08 11.25
N LEU A 57 -6.11 10.00 10.81
CA LEU A 57 -6.39 8.65 11.30
C LEU A 57 -6.07 8.52 12.80
N ARG A 58 -4.95 9.08 13.26
CA ARG A 58 -4.60 9.13 14.70
C ARG A 58 -5.67 9.85 15.51
N GLU A 59 -6.11 11.02 15.05
CA GLU A 59 -7.17 11.79 15.72
C GLU A 59 -8.49 11.02 15.77
N ALA A 60 -8.88 10.37 14.67
CA ALA A 60 -10.07 9.53 14.61
C ALA A 60 -10.00 8.35 15.59
N ALA A 61 -8.80 7.84 15.86
CA ALA A 61 -8.53 6.81 16.87
C ALA A 61 -8.41 7.35 18.30
N GLY A 62 -8.62 8.66 18.52
CA GLY A 62 -8.51 9.31 19.83
C GLY A 62 -7.06 9.52 20.32
N LEU A 63 -6.09 9.43 19.41
CA LEU A 63 -4.68 9.66 19.70
C LEU A 63 -4.30 11.12 19.48
N SER A 64 -3.14 11.53 20.01
CA SER A 64 -2.56 12.82 19.65
C SER A 64 -2.27 12.89 18.14
N PRO A 65 -2.47 14.04 17.48
CA PRO A 65 -2.38 14.13 16.02
C PRO A 65 -1.00 13.78 15.46
N SER A 66 0.05 13.87 16.28
CA SER A 66 1.42 13.51 15.90
C SER A 66 2.08 12.68 17.00
N GLY A 67 3.08 11.89 16.63
CA GLY A 67 3.88 11.06 17.51
C GLY A 67 4.01 9.62 17.00
N GLY A 68 4.78 8.81 17.73
CA GLY A 68 4.94 7.39 17.43
C GLY A 68 3.64 6.58 17.60
N ALA A 69 3.69 5.33 17.17
CA ALA A 69 2.65 4.36 17.51
C ALA A 69 2.48 4.26 19.04
N PRO A 70 1.24 4.14 19.56
CA PRO A 70 0.99 3.99 20.99
C PRO A 70 1.70 2.76 21.57
N ASP A 71 2.23 2.90 22.78
CA ASP A 71 2.89 1.79 23.47
C ASP A 71 1.96 0.57 23.62
N GLY A 72 2.46 -0.59 23.21
CA GLY A 72 1.74 -1.85 23.32
C GLY A 72 0.64 -2.06 22.28
N VAL A 73 0.53 -1.21 21.25
CA VAL A 73 -0.32 -1.45 20.09
C VAL A 73 0.56 -1.59 18.84
N THR A 74 0.27 -2.57 18.00
CA THR A 74 0.94 -2.78 16.71
C THR A 74 -0.11 -2.92 15.62
N PHE A 75 0.09 -2.25 14.50
CA PHE A 75 -0.75 -2.42 13.31
C PHE A 75 0.01 -3.23 12.28
N THR A 76 -0.65 -4.21 11.67
CA THR A 76 -0.08 -5.03 10.61
C THR A 76 -0.99 -5.03 9.41
N THR A 77 -0.44 -4.73 8.23
CA THR A 77 -1.13 -4.88 6.96
C THR A 77 -0.66 -6.16 6.29
N VAL A 78 -1.60 -7.00 5.87
CA VAL A 78 -1.35 -8.22 5.10
C VAL A 78 -2.00 -8.07 3.74
N VAL A 79 -1.20 -8.04 2.68
CA VAL A 79 -1.72 -8.11 1.31
C VAL A 79 -1.96 -9.58 0.98
N LYS A 80 -3.19 -9.92 0.58
CA LYS A 80 -3.63 -11.28 0.25
C LYS A 80 -3.53 -11.59 -1.23
N ALA A 81 -3.80 -10.59 -2.06
CA ALA A 81 -3.74 -10.71 -3.50
C ALA A 81 -3.40 -9.36 -4.11
N ALA A 82 -2.76 -9.39 -5.27
CA ALA A 82 -2.44 -8.22 -6.07
C ALA A 82 -2.76 -8.47 -7.55
N ARG A 83 -2.98 -7.38 -8.27
CA ARG A 83 -3.18 -7.34 -9.72
C ARG A 83 -2.45 -6.12 -10.26
N ALA A 84 -1.39 -6.35 -11.03
CA ALA A 84 -0.63 -5.29 -11.67
C ALA A 84 -1.00 -5.16 -13.16
N THR A 85 -1.26 -3.93 -13.60
CA THR A 85 -1.45 -3.58 -15.02
C THR A 85 -0.51 -2.44 -15.38
N SER A 86 0.14 -2.51 -16.53
CA SER A 86 0.95 -1.39 -17.00
C SER A 86 0.06 -0.29 -17.59
N LEU A 87 0.38 0.96 -17.25
CA LEU A 87 -0.26 2.16 -17.77
C LEU A 87 0.52 2.80 -18.93
N ASP A 88 1.63 2.18 -19.35
CA ASP A 88 2.42 2.60 -20.50
C ASP A 88 2.92 1.40 -21.33
N ASP A 89 3.50 1.68 -22.50
CA ASP A 89 3.99 0.63 -23.41
C ASP A 89 5.32 0.00 -22.94
N LYS A 90 5.96 0.56 -21.92
CA LYS A 90 7.31 0.17 -21.49
C LYS A 90 7.30 -0.72 -20.26
N GLY A 91 6.18 -0.76 -19.53
CA GLY A 91 6.17 -1.37 -18.21
C GLY A 91 6.88 -0.50 -17.18
N ASP A 92 7.02 0.82 -17.40
CA ASP A 92 7.70 1.75 -16.49
C ASP A 92 6.72 2.42 -15.52
N LEU A 93 5.41 2.30 -15.77
CA LEU A 93 4.33 2.81 -14.93
C LEU A 93 3.29 1.70 -14.75
N LEU A 94 3.00 1.35 -13.50
CA LEU A 94 2.08 0.28 -13.15
C LEU A 94 0.98 0.81 -12.22
N GLU A 95 -0.23 0.34 -12.47
CA GLU A 95 -1.33 0.34 -11.52
C GLU A 95 -1.37 -1.01 -10.81
N VAL A 96 -1.32 -0.99 -9.48
CA VAL A 96 -1.33 -2.20 -8.66
C VAL A 96 -2.50 -2.16 -7.69
N TRP A 97 -3.51 -2.95 -8.00
CA TRP A 97 -4.64 -3.19 -7.10
C TRP A 97 -4.30 -4.28 -6.10
N MET A 98 -4.70 -4.10 -4.85
CA MET A 98 -4.37 -5.00 -3.75
C MET A 98 -5.62 -5.26 -2.90
N VAL A 99 -5.78 -6.51 -2.50
CA VAL A 99 -6.71 -6.88 -1.43
C VAL A 99 -5.92 -7.06 -0.15
N LEU A 100 -6.25 -6.26 0.87
CA LEU A 100 -5.50 -6.21 2.11
C LEU A 100 -6.39 -6.39 3.34
N ASP A 101 -5.81 -6.99 4.36
CA ASP A 101 -6.34 -7.02 5.71
C ASP A 101 -5.46 -6.15 6.62
N ARG A 102 -6.07 -5.47 7.58
CA ARG A 102 -5.38 -4.73 8.62
C ARG A 102 -5.81 -5.21 10.00
N TYR A 103 -4.81 -5.50 10.82
CA TYR A 103 -4.97 -6.01 12.16
C TYR A 103 -4.35 -5.04 13.15
N ALA A 104 -5.03 -4.79 14.26
CA ALA A 104 -4.42 -4.21 15.44
C ALA A 104 -4.12 -5.30 16.47
N THR A 105 -2.92 -5.30 17.05
CA THR A 105 -2.55 -6.20 18.14
C THR A 105 -2.25 -5.39 19.37
N THR A 106 -2.89 -5.73 20.50
CA THR A 106 -2.59 -5.11 21.79
C THR A 106 -1.82 -6.07 22.68
N ARG A 107 -0.69 -5.62 23.22
CA ARG A 107 0.18 -6.40 24.11
C ARG A 107 -0.63 -6.92 25.30
N GLY A 108 -0.61 -8.24 25.48
CA GLY A 108 -1.32 -8.92 26.56
C GLY A 108 -2.83 -9.14 26.33
N LYS A 109 -3.39 -8.65 25.22
CA LYS A 109 -4.79 -8.90 24.83
C LYS A 109 -4.93 -9.72 23.53
N GLY A 110 -3.90 -9.74 22.68
CA GLY A 110 -3.92 -10.46 21.40
C GLY A 110 -4.32 -9.55 20.23
N GLY A 111 -4.74 -10.15 19.12
CA GLY A 111 -5.28 -9.44 17.96
C GLY A 111 -6.61 -8.76 18.28
N ASP A 112 -7.03 -7.84 17.42
CA ASP A 112 -8.32 -7.17 17.47
C ASP A 112 -9.46 -8.13 17.13
N ASP A 113 -10.62 -7.88 17.75
CA ASP A 113 -11.82 -8.69 17.54
C ASP A 113 -12.52 -8.36 16.21
N ASP A 114 -12.22 -7.20 15.62
CA ASP A 114 -12.84 -6.69 14.39
C ASP A 114 -11.80 -6.05 13.44
N PRO A 115 -10.88 -6.86 12.87
CA PRO A 115 -9.91 -6.36 11.90
C PRO A 115 -10.59 -5.93 10.59
N LEU A 116 -10.02 -4.93 9.93
CA LEU A 116 -10.47 -4.52 8.60
C LEU A 116 -10.02 -5.57 7.58
N LYS A 117 -10.97 -6.33 7.03
CA LYS A 117 -10.67 -7.38 6.04
C LYS A 117 -11.13 -7.00 4.64
N ASP A 118 -10.50 -7.65 3.66
CA ASP A 118 -10.88 -7.59 2.25
C ASP A 118 -10.96 -6.15 1.70
N GLN A 119 -10.11 -5.26 2.20
CA GLN A 119 -10.05 -3.89 1.74
C GLN A 119 -9.38 -3.84 0.37
N LEU A 120 -9.98 -3.11 -0.56
CA LEU A 120 -9.39 -2.87 -1.88
C LEU A 120 -8.61 -1.54 -1.83
N ASP A 121 -7.35 -1.58 -2.21
CA ASP A 121 -6.49 -0.39 -2.33
C ASP A 121 -5.73 -0.41 -3.66
N CYS A 122 -5.29 0.76 -4.13
CA CYS A 122 -4.62 0.91 -5.41
C CYS A 122 -3.40 1.82 -5.29
N PHE A 123 -2.23 1.28 -5.64
CA PHE A 123 -1.00 2.04 -5.73
C PHE A 123 -0.60 2.19 -7.19
N ILE A 124 -0.19 3.41 -7.55
CA ILE A 124 0.52 3.65 -8.81
C ILE A 124 2.01 3.67 -8.51
N VAL A 125 2.79 2.89 -9.23
CA VAL A 125 4.26 2.89 -9.11
C VAL A 125 4.93 3.14 -10.45
N LYS A 126 6.04 3.89 -10.42
CA LYS A 126 6.83 4.26 -11.59
C LYS A 126 8.29 3.87 -11.38
N TRP A 127 8.94 3.35 -12.41
CA TRP A 127 10.38 3.15 -12.40
C TRP A 127 11.10 4.50 -12.54
N GLU A 128 11.88 4.87 -11.53
CA GLU A 128 12.65 6.11 -11.51
C GLU A 128 13.98 5.90 -10.77
N ASP A 129 15.07 6.36 -11.38
CA ASP A 129 16.41 6.37 -10.78
C ASP A 129 16.86 5.00 -10.23
N GLY A 130 16.47 3.92 -10.90
CA GLY A 130 16.88 2.54 -10.55
C GLY A 130 16.05 1.88 -9.45
N ASP A 131 14.87 2.42 -9.12
CA ASP A 131 13.95 1.85 -8.14
C ASP A 131 12.49 2.11 -8.56
N TRP A 132 11.58 1.32 -8.02
CA TRP A 132 10.15 1.63 -8.12
C TRP A 132 9.80 2.77 -7.16
N LYS A 133 8.90 3.66 -7.57
CA LYS A 133 8.50 4.82 -6.79
C LYS A 133 6.99 5.00 -6.80
N LEU A 134 6.41 5.27 -5.64
CA LEU A 134 5.01 5.61 -5.47
C LEU A 134 4.67 6.92 -6.21
N VAL A 135 3.62 6.87 -7.00
CA VAL A 135 3.04 8.01 -7.71
C VAL A 135 1.70 8.33 -7.06
N ASP A 136 1.47 9.61 -6.83
CA ASP A 136 0.28 10.11 -6.15
C ASP A 136 -0.37 11.23 -6.96
N GLU A 137 -0.70 10.88 -8.20
CA GLU A 137 -1.35 11.77 -9.15
C GLU A 137 -2.70 11.19 -9.53
N SER A 138 -3.78 11.94 -9.27
CA SER A 138 -5.15 11.49 -9.50
C SER A 138 -5.46 11.11 -10.95
N ARG A 139 -4.69 11.63 -11.92
CA ARG A 139 -4.85 11.30 -13.35
C ARG A 139 -4.64 9.82 -13.67
N TYR A 140 -3.92 9.08 -12.83
CA TYR A 140 -3.62 7.68 -13.04
C TYR A 140 -4.59 6.72 -12.34
N VAL A 141 -5.41 7.24 -11.42
CA VAL A 141 -6.40 6.43 -10.69
C VAL A 141 -7.76 6.69 -11.33
N SER A 142 -8.28 5.73 -12.08
CA SER A 142 -9.62 5.79 -12.67
C SER A 142 -10.57 4.83 -11.96
N PRO A 143 -11.79 5.24 -11.56
CA PRO A 143 -12.79 4.29 -11.08
C PRO A 143 -13.12 3.20 -12.12
N GLU A 144 -12.90 3.47 -13.41
CA GLU A 144 -13.10 2.50 -14.48
C GLU A 144 -11.99 1.44 -14.56
N SER A 145 -10.83 1.66 -13.96
CA SER A 145 -9.74 0.68 -13.90
C SER A 145 -9.84 -0.27 -12.69
N ALA A 146 -10.80 -0.04 -11.80
CA ALA A 146 -11.05 -0.91 -10.67
C ALA A 146 -11.38 -2.34 -11.14
N PRO A 147 -10.66 -3.36 -10.64
CA PRO A 147 -10.84 -4.74 -11.06
C PRO A 147 -12.12 -5.34 -10.52
N GLY A 148 -12.47 -6.52 -11.04
CA GLY A 148 -13.47 -7.35 -10.39
C GLY A 148 -13.04 -7.73 -8.97
N ALA A 149 -14.01 -8.02 -8.10
CA ALA A 149 -13.71 -8.49 -6.75
C ALA A 149 -12.84 -9.76 -6.79
N TYR A 150 -11.87 -9.82 -5.89
CA TYR A 150 -11.01 -10.98 -5.75
C TYR A 150 -11.74 -12.12 -5.03
N ASP A 151 -11.71 -13.31 -5.62
CA ASP A 151 -12.03 -14.57 -4.97
C ASP A 151 -10.96 -15.62 -5.34
N ARG A 152 -10.30 -16.16 -4.31
CA ARG A 152 -9.24 -17.17 -4.44
C ARG A 152 -9.65 -18.43 -5.22
N ASN A 153 -10.93 -18.76 -5.22
CA ASN A 153 -11.45 -19.96 -5.89
C ASN A 153 -12.08 -19.64 -7.26
N SER A 154 -12.03 -18.38 -7.69
CA SER A 154 -12.66 -17.92 -8.93
C SER A 154 -11.67 -17.90 -10.08
N THR A 155 -11.96 -18.67 -11.14
CA THR A 155 -11.22 -18.58 -12.41
C THR A 155 -11.34 -17.19 -13.02
N ALA A 156 -12.48 -16.51 -12.84
CA ALA A 156 -12.66 -15.15 -13.35
C ALA A 156 -11.71 -14.14 -12.67
N SER A 157 -11.44 -14.28 -11.37
CA SER A 157 -10.45 -13.44 -10.69
C SER A 157 -9.04 -13.71 -11.20
N TYR A 158 -8.70 -14.98 -11.46
CA TYR A 158 -7.42 -15.35 -12.06
C TYR A 158 -7.26 -14.80 -13.49
N ASP A 159 -8.31 -14.88 -14.30
CA ASP A 159 -8.35 -14.37 -15.68
C ASP A 159 -8.30 -12.84 -15.73
N ASP A 160 -8.85 -12.15 -14.73
CA ASP A 160 -8.68 -10.70 -14.54
C ASP A 160 -7.26 -10.33 -14.07
N GLY A 161 -6.41 -11.31 -13.77
CA GLY A 161 -5.00 -11.08 -13.45
C GLY A 161 -4.67 -11.03 -11.96
N TRP A 162 -5.62 -11.30 -11.07
CA TRP A 162 -5.33 -11.42 -9.64
C TRP A 162 -4.38 -12.60 -9.35
N ARG A 163 -3.41 -12.37 -8.48
CA ARG A 163 -2.48 -13.39 -7.98
C ARG A 163 -2.46 -13.35 -6.45
N GLU A 164 -2.45 -14.54 -5.83
CA GLU A 164 -2.25 -14.66 -4.39
C GLU A 164 -0.84 -14.21 -4.00
N VAL A 165 -0.76 -13.39 -2.97
CA VAL A 165 0.51 -13.05 -2.33
C VAL A 165 0.79 -14.13 -1.29
N VAL A 166 1.77 -14.96 -1.58
CA VAL A 166 2.20 -16.03 -0.65
C VAL A 166 2.98 -15.36 0.48
N SER A 167 2.44 -15.41 1.70
CA SER A 167 3.23 -15.08 2.89
C SER A 167 4.27 -16.16 3.11
N ALA A 168 5.54 -15.76 3.21
CA ALA A 168 6.66 -16.64 3.54
C ALA A 168 6.64 -17.04 5.02
#